data_AF-A0A2N9I7G2-F1
#
_entry.id   AF-A0A2N9I7G2-F1
#
_cell.length_a   1.000
_cell.length_b   1.000
_cell.length_c   1.000
_cell.angle_alpha   90.00
_cell.angle_beta   90.00
_cell.angle_gamma   90.00
#
_symmetry.space_group_name_H-M   'P 1'
#
loop_
_entity.id
_entity.type
_entity.pdbx_description
1 polymer ?
#
loop_
_entity_poly.entity_id
_entity_poly.type
_entity_poly.pdbx_seq_one_letter_code
_entity_poly.pdbx_strand_id
1 'polypeptide(L)'
;MSATQVSKGIISKPTRPLSSSRPSQVRNSFVPIDRKRLNNAEIVDGCHLSSRNRAFLSPLVTRRRKPGFCLCGSQLSSNCDVGSSDVEEEEALSSAGEDTLKLTGTLASQSQSQDVKRELLMLSLPAIGGQALEPLTQLMETAYIGRLGPVELGSAGVSTNIFNYVSKLFNIPLLSVATSFVAEDISKNSINGSASGERKQLSSVSTALLLAVGIGIIEALALYLGSGKFLDLMGVSSDSSMHIPAQQFLSLRALGAPAVVVSLALQGVFRGFKDTKTPVLCLGKCFVSMSVVILTDSIGNLSAIFLIPILMYYFQLGAIGAAISTVVSQYIVTFLLIWHLNKRAVLWPPKLGSLQFGGYIKSGGFLLGRTLAVLTTMTLGTSMAARQGPVAMAAHQICIQVWMAVSLLTDALAASAQAMVATSLSKGDYQNVRDITDYVLKIGLFTGVILSAILGVSFGSLATLFTKDAEVLGIVKTGVLFVSASQPLNALAYIFDGLHYGISDFPYAAGSMMLVGAICSAFLLYAPSIMGLPGVWLGLTLFMGLRTVAGSVR
;
A
#
# COMPACT_ATOMS: atom_id res chain seq x y z
N MET A 1 -20.09 41.25 33.64
CA MET A 1 -21.27 42.14 33.76
C MET A 1 -21.11 42.93 35.06
N SER A 2 -21.64 44.16 35.11
CA SER A 2 -21.23 45.25 36.02
C SER A 2 -19.82 45.81 35.72
N ALA A 3 -19.51 47.12 35.74
CA ALA A 3 -20.34 48.32 35.49
C ALA A 3 -19.41 49.55 35.13
N THR A 4 -19.81 50.35 34.12
CA THR A 4 -20.02 51.83 34.13
C THR A 4 -19.22 52.71 35.13
N GLN A 5 -18.53 53.84 34.80
CA GLN A 5 -18.16 54.53 33.52
C GLN A 5 -17.25 55.80 33.74
N VAL A 6 -16.73 56.39 32.64
CA VAL A 6 -16.59 57.87 32.35
C VAL A 6 -15.40 58.75 32.85
N SER A 7 -14.95 59.64 31.93
CA SER A 7 -14.23 60.94 32.09
C SER A 7 -12.72 60.97 32.46
N LYS A 8 -11.91 61.96 32.04
CA LYS A 8 -11.94 62.95 30.91
C LYS A 8 -10.55 63.64 30.85
N GLY A 9 -10.08 64.08 29.67
CA GLY A 9 -8.87 64.92 29.55
C GLY A 9 -8.66 65.47 28.12
N ILE A 10 -8.74 66.78 27.95
CA ILE A 10 -8.64 67.54 26.68
C ILE A 10 -7.75 68.77 26.93
N ILE A 11 -7.04 69.27 25.90
CA ILE A 11 -6.42 70.63 25.66
C ILE A 11 -5.08 70.41 24.90
N SER A 12 -4.68 71.11 23.82
CA SER A 12 -5.29 72.17 22.99
C SER A 12 -4.68 72.25 21.56
N LYS A 13 -5.40 72.91 20.63
CA LYS A 13 -5.00 73.34 19.26
C LYS A 13 -4.13 74.64 19.29
N PRO A 14 -3.90 75.45 18.20
CA PRO A 14 -4.18 75.32 16.74
C PRO A 14 -3.06 75.80 15.76
N THR A 15 -3.19 75.51 14.44
CA THR A 15 -3.28 76.52 13.33
C THR A 15 -3.47 75.89 11.92
N ARG A 16 -3.90 76.71 10.95
CA ARG A 16 -4.22 76.52 9.49
C ARG A 16 -3.93 77.89 8.79
N PRO A 17 -4.08 78.16 7.45
CA PRO A 17 -4.75 77.44 6.33
C PRO A 17 -3.98 77.46 4.96
N LEU A 18 -4.71 77.44 3.82
CA LEU A 18 -4.35 77.62 2.37
C LEU A 18 -4.09 76.32 1.56
N SER A 19 -4.47 76.16 0.26
CA SER A 19 -5.46 76.85 -0.62
C SER A 19 -5.76 76.05 -1.92
N SER A 20 -6.89 76.33 -2.61
CA SER A 20 -7.13 76.33 -4.09
C SER A 20 -6.52 75.21 -5.00
N SER A 21 -7.24 74.29 -5.66
CA SER A 21 -8.27 74.36 -6.74
C SER A 21 -7.76 74.07 -8.18
N ARG A 22 -8.57 73.30 -8.94
CA ARG A 22 -8.51 72.95 -10.39
C ARG A 22 -8.35 74.17 -11.34
N PRO A 23 -7.86 74.04 -12.61
CA PRO A 23 -8.69 73.52 -13.73
C PRO A 23 -7.97 72.80 -14.90
N SER A 24 -8.78 72.47 -15.92
CA SER A 24 -8.53 71.71 -17.16
C SER A 24 -8.10 72.54 -18.38
N GLN A 25 -7.37 71.94 -19.35
CA GLN A 25 -7.65 71.92 -20.82
C GLN A 25 -6.53 71.17 -21.60
N VAL A 26 -6.86 70.18 -22.46
CA VAL A 26 -6.98 70.25 -23.95
C VAL A 26 -5.67 70.58 -24.71
N ARG A 27 -5.13 69.62 -25.50
CA ARG A 27 -5.09 69.64 -27.00
C ARG A 27 -4.19 68.55 -27.65
N ASN A 28 -4.75 67.91 -28.68
CA ASN A 28 -4.23 67.19 -29.86
C ASN A 28 -2.71 66.93 -30.08
N SER A 29 -2.38 65.71 -30.52
CA SER A 29 -1.60 65.35 -31.76
C SER A 29 -1.09 63.90 -31.67
N PHE A 30 -0.94 63.07 -32.72
CA PHE A 30 -1.43 63.06 -34.11
C PHE A 30 -1.55 61.58 -34.56
N VAL A 31 -2.47 61.28 -35.49
CA VAL A 31 -2.69 60.00 -36.24
C VAL A 31 -2.43 60.34 -37.74
N PRO A 32 -2.39 59.45 -38.78
CA PRO A 32 -2.10 58.01 -38.98
C PRO A 32 -0.82 57.79 -39.85
N ILE A 33 -0.60 56.61 -40.49
CA ILE A 33 -0.53 56.44 -41.98
C ILE A 33 -0.09 55.04 -42.48
N ASP A 34 -0.60 54.74 -43.67
CA ASP A 34 -0.60 53.59 -44.59
C ASP A 34 0.61 52.64 -44.84
N ARG A 35 0.19 51.43 -45.25
CA ARG A 35 0.65 50.60 -46.39
C ARG A 35 1.91 50.99 -47.19
N LYS A 36 2.81 50.01 -47.36
CA LYS A 36 3.14 49.36 -48.67
C LYS A 36 3.96 48.07 -48.43
N ARG A 37 3.44 46.90 -48.84
CA ARG A 37 3.83 46.11 -50.04
C ARG A 37 5.29 45.62 -50.09
N LEU A 38 5.47 44.31 -49.90
CA LEU A 38 5.87 43.32 -50.92
C LEU A 38 5.55 41.92 -50.34
N ASN A 39 4.61 41.13 -50.89
CA ASN A 39 4.75 40.25 -52.06
C ASN A 39 6.02 39.37 -51.95
N ASN A 40 5.94 38.06 -51.68
CA ASN A 40 5.20 37.02 -52.42
C ASN A 40 4.84 35.85 -51.47
N ALA A 41 3.59 35.36 -51.48
CA ALA A 41 3.04 34.30 -52.36
C ALA A 41 3.37 32.89 -51.79
N GLU A 42 2.38 32.19 -51.19
CA GLU A 42 1.47 31.21 -51.85
C GLU A 42 2.16 29.82 -51.91
N ILE A 43 1.59 28.66 -51.56
CA ILE A 43 0.27 28.05 -51.86
C ILE A 43 -0.02 27.01 -50.74
N VAL A 44 -1.14 27.09 -49.97
CA VAL A 44 -2.35 26.21 -50.02
C VAL A 44 -2.09 24.73 -49.57
N ASP A 45 -2.90 24.04 -48.77
CA ASP A 45 -4.26 24.32 -48.26
C ASP A 45 -4.46 23.85 -46.80
N GLY A 46 -5.55 24.30 -46.18
CA GLY A 46 -6.09 23.69 -44.96
C GLY A 46 -7.50 23.15 -45.19
N CYS A 47 -8.02 22.37 -44.22
CA CYS A 47 -9.34 22.57 -43.58
C CYS A 47 -10.04 21.28 -43.10
N HIS A 48 -10.39 21.32 -41.81
CA HIS A 48 -11.67 20.92 -41.20
C HIS A 48 -12.28 19.50 -41.37
N LEU A 49 -12.42 18.86 -40.19
CA LEU A 49 -13.62 18.20 -39.65
C LEU A 49 -14.69 17.63 -40.61
N SER A 50 -14.97 16.33 -40.49
CA SER A 50 -16.17 15.85 -39.75
C SER A 50 -16.18 14.32 -39.58
N SER A 51 -17.04 13.82 -38.70
CA SER A 51 -17.11 12.42 -38.23
C SER A 51 -17.97 11.49 -39.12
N ARG A 52 -17.58 10.20 -39.25
CA ARG A 52 -18.57 9.09 -39.27
C ARG A 52 -18.00 7.68 -39.03
N ASN A 53 -18.81 6.90 -38.31
CA ASN A 53 -18.66 5.49 -37.92
C ASN A 53 -18.13 4.48 -38.98
N ARG A 54 -17.21 3.61 -38.55
CA ARG A 54 -17.23 2.13 -38.68
C ARG A 54 -16.09 1.55 -37.84
N ALA A 55 -16.33 0.85 -36.73
CA ALA A 55 -16.71 -0.57 -36.68
C ALA A 55 -15.73 -1.46 -37.46
N PHE A 56 -14.71 -1.99 -36.78
CA PHE A 56 -13.84 -3.04 -37.29
C PHE A 56 -14.15 -4.37 -36.61
N LEU A 57 -14.76 -5.27 -37.37
CA LEU A 57 -14.84 -6.69 -37.07
C LEU A 57 -13.53 -7.39 -37.45
N SER A 58 -13.29 -8.53 -36.83
CA SER A 58 -12.21 -9.45 -37.11
C SER A 58 -12.32 -10.12 -38.50
N PRO A 59 -11.22 -10.70 -39.01
CA PRO A 59 -11.29 -11.84 -39.92
C PRO A 59 -10.82 -13.12 -39.22
N LEU A 60 -11.68 -14.12 -39.23
CA LEU A 60 -11.42 -15.50 -38.79
C LEU A 60 -11.32 -16.36 -40.06
N VAL A 61 -10.14 -16.89 -40.40
CA VAL A 61 -9.99 -17.92 -41.46
C VAL A 61 -8.98 -18.98 -41.00
N THR A 62 -9.14 -20.21 -41.49
CA THR A 62 -8.79 -21.45 -40.77
C THR A 62 -7.78 -22.37 -41.50
N ARG A 63 -6.97 -23.08 -40.68
CA ARG A 63 -6.64 -24.53 -40.78
C ARG A 63 -5.50 -25.06 -41.70
N ARG A 64 -4.62 -25.88 -41.05
CA ARG A 64 -3.59 -26.82 -41.57
C ARG A 64 -2.38 -26.15 -42.26
N ARG A 65 -1.14 -26.70 -42.18
CA ARG A 65 -0.66 -28.08 -41.90
C ARG A 65 0.76 -28.01 -41.24
N LYS A 66 1.25 -29.09 -40.62
CA LYS A 66 2.68 -29.21 -40.19
C LYS A 66 3.63 -29.06 -41.39
N PRO A 67 4.82 -28.50 -41.18
CA PRO A 67 6.07 -29.27 -41.31
C PRO A 67 6.84 -29.25 -39.97
N GLY A 68 7.73 -30.19 -39.64
CA GLY A 68 8.52 -31.03 -40.55
C GLY A 68 9.92 -30.45 -40.62
N PHE A 69 10.73 -30.72 -39.59
CA PHE A 69 12.14 -30.32 -39.57
C PHE A 69 12.86 -30.95 -40.76
N CYS A 70 13.59 -30.14 -41.53
CA CYS A 70 14.58 -30.64 -42.47
C CYS A 70 15.75 -29.66 -42.46
N LEU A 71 16.89 -30.09 -41.93
CA LEU A 71 18.16 -29.42 -42.18
C LEU A 71 18.44 -29.52 -43.68
N CYS A 72 18.88 -28.43 -44.29
CA CYS A 72 19.61 -28.48 -45.54
C CYS A 72 20.75 -27.47 -45.44
N GLY A 73 21.98 -27.96 -45.39
CA GLY A 73 23.18 -27.14 -45.39
C GLY A 73 23.65 -26.86 -46.81
N SER A 74 24.18 -25.66 -47.02
CA SER A 74 25.01 -25.28 -48.17
C SER A 74 26.23 -24.54 -47.60
N GLN A 75 27.37 -25.23 -47.49
CA GLN A 75 28.43 -25.18 -48.51
C GLN A 75 28.91 -23.75 -48.80
N LEU A 76 30.10 -23.38 -48.29
CA LEU A 76 31.35 -23.48 -49.07
C LEU A 76 32.58 -23.13 -48.21
N SER A 77 33.60 -23.98 -48.20
CA SER A 77 34.95 -23.60 -47.76
C SER A 77 36.01 -24.22 -48.68
N SER A 78 37.10 -23.47 -48.87
CA SER A 78 38.25 -23.70 -49.76
C SER A 78 38.64 -25.15 -50.10
N ASN A 79 39.06 -25.33 -51.36
CA ASN A 79 39.75 -26.51 -51.89
C ASN A 79 40.97 -26.91 -51.04
N CYS A 80 41.21 -28.22 -50.90
CA CYS A 80 42.36 -28.90 -51.54
C CYS A 80 42.36 -30.44 -51.29
N ASP A 81 41.88 -31.17 -52.30
CA ASP A 81 42.55 -32.29 -53.00
C ASP A 81 42.98 -33.63 -52.34
N VAL A 82 42.79 -34.69 -53.14
CA VAL A 82 43.36 -36.06 -53.13
C VAL A 82 43.02 -37.07 -52.01
N GLY A 83 42.50 -38.24 -52.44
CA GLY A 83 42.84 -39.56 -51.86
C GLY A 83 41.65 -40.37 -51.31
N SER A 84 41.45 -41.61 -51.77
CA SER A 84 40.26 -42.42 -51.47
C SER A 84 40.50 -43.57 -50.46
N SER A 85 39.37 -44.12 -49.98
CA SER A 85 39.10 -45.53 -49.64
C SER A 85 39.89 -46.20 -48.49
N ASP A 86 39.28 -46.95 -47.56
CA ASP A 86 37.85 -47.27 -47.33
C ASP A 86 37.61 -47.71 -45.85
N VAL A 87 36.38 -47.45 -45.36
CA VAL A 87 35.50 -48.23 -44.45
C VAL A 87 36.17 -49.19 -43.42
N GLU A 88 35.95 -49.08 -42.10
CA GLU A 88 34.75 -49.57 -41.37
C GLU A 88 34.49 -48.89 -39.98
N GLU A 89 33.28 -49.12 -39.43
CA GLU A 89 32.75 -48.82 -38.08
C GLU A 89 32.48 -47.35 -37.64
N GLU A 90 31.19 -46.94 -37.60
CA GLU A 90 30.63 -46.20 -36.45
C GLU A 90 29.07 -46.21 -36.39
N GLU A 91 28.45 -47.25 -35.81
CA GLU A 91 27.05 -47.22 -35.30
C GLU A 91 27.05 -47.22 -33.76
N ALA A 92 27.51 -46.12 -33.15
CA ALA A 92 27.49 -45.97 -31.68
C ALA A 92 27.22 -44.54 -31.16
N LEU A 93 27.38 -43.50 -31.98
CA LEU A 93 27.53 -42.12 -31.47
C LEU A 93 26.23 -41.28 -31.37
N SER A 94 25.09 -41.77 -31.87
CA SER A 94 23.86 -40.95 -31.99
C SER A 94 23.00 -40.87 -30.72
N SER A 95 23.08 -41.83 -29.79
CA SER A 95 22.33 -41.81 -28.52
C SER A 95 22.99 -40.94 -27.44
N ALA A 96 24.32 -40.95 -27.37
CA ALA A 96 25.09 -40.21 -26.36
C ALA A 96 24.92 -38.68 -26.45
N GLY A 97 24.69 -38.15 -27.66
CA GLY A 97 24.49 -36.72 -27.90
C GLY A 97 23.19 -36.18 -27.28
N GLU A 98 22.07 -36.89 -27.44
CA GLU A 98 20.80 -36.46 -26.84
C GLU A 98 20.83 -36.52 -25.32
N ASP A 99 21.40 -37.58 -24.74
CA ASP A 99 21.43 -37.73 -23.28
C ASP A 99 22.40 -36.74 -22.64
N THR A 100 23.53 -36.43 -23.27
CA THR A 100 24.45 -35.37 -22.77
C THR A 100 23.79 -33.99 -22.84
N LEU A 101 23.02 -33.68 -23.88
CA LEU A 101 22.33 -32.40 -24.02
C LEU A 101 21.13 -32.29 -23.04
N LYS A 102 20.38 -33.37 -22.83
CA LYS A 102 19.34 -33.48 -21.78
C LYS A 102 19.94 -33.35 -20.38
N LEU A 103 21.08 -34.00 -20.10
CA LEU A 103 21.75 -33.94 -18.80
C LEU A 103 22.28 -32.52 -18.53
N THR A 104 22.88 -31.88 -19.53
CA THR A 104 23.38 -30.50 -19.44
C THR A 104 22.23 -29.49 -19.27
N GLY A 105 21.12 -29.66 -20.00
CA GLY A 105 19.91 -28.85 -19.82
C GLY A 105 19.25 -29.07 -18.45
N THR A 106 19.27 -30.30 -17.94
CA THR A 106 18.77 -30.63 -16.59
C THR A 106 19.66 -30.04 -15.50
N LEU A 107 20.99 -30.08 -15.67
CA LEU A 107 21.94 -29.45 -14.74
C LEU A 107 21.83 -27.92 -14.74
N ALA A 108 21.68 -27.29 -15.91
CA ALA A 108 21.44 -25.85 -16.01
C ALA A 108 20.11 -25.46 -15.35
N SER A 109 19.02 -26.20 -15.64
CA SER A 109 17.71 -26.03 -15.00
C SER A 109 17.76 -26.22 -13.47
N GLN A 110 18.49 -27.23 -12.99
CA GLN A 110 18.68 -27.47 -11.55
C GLN A 110 19.50 -26.36 -10.88
N SER A 111 20.58 -25.89 -11.53
CA SER A 111 21.42 -24.79 -11.04
C SER A 111 20.60 -23.49 -10.91
N GLN A 112 19.87 -23.12 -11.97
CA GLN A 112 19.01 -21.93 -11.98
C GLN A 112 17.86 -22.04 -10.97
N SER A 113 17.24 -23.23 -10.82
CA SER A 113 16.24 -23.48 -9.77
C SER A 113 16.81 -23.39 -8.36
N GLN A 114 18.07 -23.80 -8.14
CA GLN A 114 18.74 -23.64 -6.84
C GLN A 114 19.06 -22.17 -6.53
N ASP A 115 19.42 -21.37 -7.53
CA ASP A 115 19.71 -19.95 -7.34
C ASP A 115 18.42 -19.18 -6.98
N VAL A 116 17.33 -19.38 -7.75
CA VAL A 116 15.99 -18.83 -7.45
C VAL A 116 15.52 -19.20 -6.03
N LYS A 117 15.75 -20.44 -5.58
CA LYS A 117 15.43 -20.88 -4.21
C LYS A 117 16.22 -20.11 -3.16
N ARG A 118 17.53 -19.95 -3.37
CA ARG A 118 18.43 -19.30 -2.43
C ARG A 118 18.16 -17.79 -2.36
N GLU A 119 17.94 -17.14 -3.50
CA GLU A 119 17.58 -15.73 -3.58
C GLU A 119 16.24 -15.46 -2.88
N LEU A 120 15.20 -16.26 -3.16
CA LEU A 120 13.90 -16.11 -2.51
C LEU A 120 14.00 -16.24 -0.98
N LEU A 121 14.75 -17.23 -0.46
CA LEU A 121 14.93 -17.41 0.99
C LEU A 121 15.74 -16.27 1.63
N MET A 122 16.79 -15.79 0.96
CA MET A 122 17.61 -14.67 1.42
C MET A 122 16.83 -13.34 1.48
N LEU A 123 15.82 -13.15 0.62
CA LEU A 123 14.96 -11.97 0.61
C LEU A 123 13.76 -12.10 1.58
N SER A 124 13.13 -13.28 1.61
CA SER A 124 11.91 -13.50 2.39
C SER A 124 12.15 -13.62 3.89
N LEU A 125 13.22 -14.29 4.33
CA LEU A 125 13.45 -14.49 5.76
C LEU A 125 13.66 -13.16 6.52
N PRO A 126 14.44 -12.17 6.02
CA PRO A 126 14.47 -10.83 6.59
C PRO A 126 13.12 -10.11 6.49
N ALA A 127 12.43 -10.19 5.35
CA ALA A 127 11.13 -9.53 5.17
C ALA A 127 10.08 -10.01 6.19
N ILE A 128 10.00 -11.33 6.42
CA ILE A 128 9.16 -11.95 7.46
C ILE A 128 9.49 -11.36 8.83
N GLY A 129 10.78 -11.35 9.22
CA GLY A 129 11.22 -10.83 10.52
C GLY A 129 10.92 -9.34 10.72
N GLY A 130 11.03 -8.53 9.66
CA GLY A 130 10.71 -7.10 9.70
C GLY A 130 9.21 -6.81 9.74
N GLN A 131 8.39 -7.57 9.02
CA GLN A 131 6.95 -7.34 8.93
C GLN A 131 6.17 -7.92 10.14
N ALA A 132 6.61 -9.05 10.72
CA ALA A 132 5.84 -9.79 11.72
C ALA A 132 5.49 -9.01 13.01
N LEU A 133 6.23 -7.96 13.35
CA LEU A 133 6.05 -7.18 14.57
C LEU A 133 4.73 -6.39 14.60
N GLU A 134 4.25 -5.93 13.44
CA GLU A 134 2.97 -5.20 13.32
C GLU A 134 1.77 -6.09 13.69
N PRO A 135 1.50 -7.23 13.01
CA PRO A 135 0.38 -8.08 13.39
C PRO A 135 0.55 -8.73 14.76
N LEU A 136 1.77 -9.00 15.25
CA LEU A 136 1.96 -9.45 16.64
C LEU A 136 1.44 -8.41 17.64
N THR A 137 1.69 -7.12 17.39
CA THR A 137 1.17 -6.01 18.21
C THR A 137 -0.36 -5.95 18.15
N GLN A 138 -0.95 -6.07 16.97
CA GLN A 138 -2.41 -6.07 16.77
C GLN A 138 -3.09 -7.30 17.42
N LEU A 139 -2.45 -8.48 17.37
CA LEU A 139 -2.92 -9.67 18.07
C LEU A 139 -2.85 -9.49 19.60
N MET A 140 -1.79 -8.88 20.13
CA MET A 140 -1.69 -8.59 21.56
C MET A 140 -2.73 -7.56 22.03
N GLU A 141 -2.93 -6.46 21.29
CA GLU A 141 -3.99 -5.47 21.57
C GLU A 141 -5.37 -6.15 21.59
N THR A 142 -5.67 -6.95 20.57
CA THR A 142 -6.90 -7.75 20.46
C THR A 142 -7.05 -8.72 21.63
N ALA A 143 -5.97 -9.39 22.06
CA ALA A 143 -6.01 -10.37 23.14
C ALA A 143 -6.18 -9.74 24.52
N TYR A 144 -5.65 -8.53 24.73
CA TYR A 144 -5.86 -7.83 25.98
C TYR A 144 -7.26 -7.21 26.06
N ILE A 145 -7.76 -6.57 25.00
CA ILE A 145 -9.12 -6.00 24.99
C ILE A 145 -10.17 -7.12 25.08
N GLY A 146 -9.95 -8.27 24.42
CA GLY A 146 -10.85 -9.42 24.45
C GLY A 146 -11.00 -10.11 25.81
N ARG A 147 -10.15 -9.76 26.79
CA ARG A 147 -10.29 -10.17 28.20
C ARG A 147 -11.11 -9.22 29.06
N LEU A 148 -11.43 -8.02 28.57
CA LEU A 148 -12.36 -7.10 29.22
C LEU A 148 -13.81 -7.55 28.98
N GLY A 149 -14.14 -7.87 27.72
CA GLY A 149 -15.45 -8.41 27.34
C GLY A 149 -15.72 -8.37 25.84
N PRO A 150 -16.83 -8.98 25.38
CA PRO A 150 -17.24 -8.97 23.98
C PRO A 150 -17.63 -7.58 23.49
N VAL A 151 -18.22 -6.74 24.36
CA VAL A 151 -18.66 -5.39 24.00
C VAL A 151 -17.45 -4.50 23.70
N GLU A 152 -16.44 -4.54 24.56
CA GLU A 152 -15.18 -3.80 24.44
C GLU A 152 -14.41 -4.21 23.19
N LEU A 153 -14.30 -5.52 22.94
CA LEU A 153 -13.59 -6.05 21.77
C LEU A 153 -14.30 -5.72 20.45
N GLY A 154 -15.62 -5.91 20.40
CA GLY A 154 -16.41 -5.56 19.22
C GLY A 154 -16.34 -4.06 18.92
N SER A 155 -16.45 -3.23 19.97
CA SER A 155 -16.33 -1.78 19.89
C SER A 155 -14.96 -1.33 19.37
N ALA A 156 -13.87 -1.83 19.96
CA ALA A 156 -12.52 -1.51 19.52
C ALA A 156 -12.25 -1.98 18.08
N GLY A 157 -12.79 -3.13 17.68
CA GLY A 157 -12.69 -3.66 16.31
C GLY A 157 -13.36 -2.75 15.28
N VAL A 158 -14.63 -2.38 15.50
CA VAL A 158 -15.36 -1.47 14.59
C VAL A 158 -14.67 -0.11 14.51
N SER A 159 -14.29 0.48 15.65
CA SER A 159 -13.64 1.79 15.70
C SER A 159 -12.26 1.78 15.04
N THR A 160 -11.47 0.72 15.24
CA THR A 160 -10.17 0.56 14.57
C THR A 160 -10.34 0.40 13.06
N ASN A 161 -11.39 -0.30 12.61
CA ASN A 161 -11.68 -0.44 11.19
C ASN A 161 -12.12 0.89 10.55
N ILE A 162 -12.97 1.69 11.21
CA ILE A 162 -13.34 3.04 10.76
C ILE A 162 -12.09 3.92 10.63
N PHE A 163 -11.26 3.97 11.69
CA PHE A 163 -10.01 4.72 11.70
C PHE A 163 -9.13 4.31 10.52
N ASN A 164 -8.84 3.00 10.37
CA ASN A 164 -8.00 2.48 9.30
C ASN A 164 -8.54 2.79 7.90
N TYR A 165 -9.87 2.76 7.70
CA TYR A 165 -10.49 3.10 6.42
C TYR A 165 -10.28 4.58 6.07
N VAL A 166 -10.61 5.49 7.00
CA VAL A 166 -10.47 6.94 6.82
C VAL A 166 -9.00 7.33 6.67
N SER A 167 -8.11 6.83 7.55
CA SER A 167 -6.68 7.08 7.46
C SER A 167 -6.10 6.61 6.13
N LYS A 168 -6.41 5.40 5.66
CA LYS A 168 -5.85 4.92 4.37
C LYS A 168 -6.40 5.70 3.17
N LEU A 169 -7.65 6.15 3.21
CA LEU A 169 -8.25 7.02 2.18
C LEU A 169 -7.46 8.34 2.01
N PHE A 170 -7.10 9.02 3.10
CA PHE A 170 -6.37 10.30 3.05
C PHE A 170 -4.85 10.16 2.95
N ASN A 171 -4.26 9.09 3.50
CA ASN A 171 -2.80 8.96 3.61
C ASN A 171 -2.12 8.33 2.38
N ILE A 172 -2.79 7.49 1.60
CA ILE A 172 -2.19 6.91 0.39
C ILE A 172 -1.91 7.98 -0.70
N PRO A 173 -2.83 8.94 -1.00
CA PRO A 173 -2.53 10.02 -1.93
C PRO A 173 -1.38 10.88 -1.40
N LEU A 174 -1.41 11.23 -0.11
CA LEU A 174 -0.38 12.05 0.53
C LEU A 174 1.00 11.38 0.49
N LEU A 175 1.11 10.08 0.75
CA LEU A 175 2.37 9.34 0.68
C LEU A 175 2.98 9.40 -0.73
N SER A 176 2.15 9.24 -1.77
CA SER A 176 2.59 9.37 -3.17
C SER A 176 3.08 10.77 -3.50
N VAL A 177 2.34 11.80 -3.06
CA VAL A 177 2.68 13.22 -3.23
C VAL A 177 3.97 13.57 -2.50
N ALA A 178 4.12 13.21 -1.22
CA ALA A 178 5.30 13.46 -0.41
C ALA A 178 6.56 12.76 -0.96
N THR A 179 6.43 11.52 -1.44
CA THR A 179 7.54 10.79 -2.07
C THR A 179 7.99 11.49 -3.37
N SER A 180 7.04 11.95 -4.19
CA SER A 180 7.33 12.67 -5.45
C SER A 180 7.99 14.03 -5.18
N PHE A 181 7.46 14.80 -4.22
CA PHE A 181 8.00 16.09 -3.78
C PHE A 181 9.48 16.00 -3.37
N VAL A 182 9.86 14.95 -2.64
CA VAL A 182 11.26 14.76 -2.20
C VAL A 182 12.14 14.26 -3.34
N ALA A 183 11.65 13.33 -4.17
CA ALA A 183 12.39 12.86 -5.34
C ALA A 183 12.71 14.00 -6.34
N GLU A 184 11.78 14.94 -6.53
CA GLU A 184 11.97 16.11 -7.38
C GLU A 184 12.95 17.13 -6.79
N ASP A 185 12.90 17.41 -5.48
CA ASP A 185 13.83 18.34 -4.83
C ASP A 185 15.27 17.78 -4.86
N ILE A 186 15.45 16.48 -4.70
CA ILE A 186 16.76 15.82 -4.84
C ILE A 186 17.29 15.91 -6.27
N SER A 187 16.46 15.69 -7.29
CA SER A 187 16.92 15.75 -8.68
C SER A 187 17.38 17.15 -9.05
N LYS A 188 16.62 18.19 -8.68
CA LYS A 188 17.00 19.61 -8.87
C LYS A 188 18.30 19.96 -8.15
N ASN A 189 18.47 19.55 -6.89
CA ASN A 189 19.70 19.81 -6.15
C ASN A 189 20.93 19.02 -6.67
N SER A 190 20.73 17.84 -7.26
CA SER A 190 21.83 17.08 -7.90
C SER A 190 22.37 17.74 -9.16
N ILE A 191 21.52 18.47 -9.89
CA ILE A 191 21.91 19.26 -11.08
C ILE A 191 22.73 20.50 -10.69
N ASN A 192 22.51 21.03 -9.48
CA ASN A 192 23.16 22.25 -8.98
C ASN A 192 24.49 22.00 -8.22
N GLY A 193 25.07 20.80 -8.32
CA GLY A 193 26.47 20.55 -7.94
C GLY A 193 26.85 20.68 -6.46
N SER A 194 25.89 20.66 -5.53
CA SER A 194 26.18 20.79 -4.09
C SER A 194 26.86 19.54 -3.52
N ALA A 195 27.99 19.72 -2.83
CA ALA A 195 28.90 18.66 -2.40
C ALA A 195 28.31 17.64 -1.40
N SER A 196 28.83 16.42 -1.41
CA SER A 196 28.27 15.22 -0.74
C SER A 196 28.46 15.15 0.79
N GLY A 197 28.55 16.28 1.50
CA GLY A 197 28.82 16.32 2.94
C GLY A 197 27.91 17.21 3.79
N GLU A 198 27.17 18.16 3.20
CA GLU A 198 26.36 19.11 3.96
C GLU A 198 24.90 18.67 4.11
N ARG A 199 24.23 19.15 5.17
CA ARG A 199 22.80 18.89 5.42
C ARG A 199 21.99 19.39 4.23
N LYS A 200 21.33 18.47 3.49
CA LYS A 200 20.56 18.83 2.29
C LYS A 200 19.47 19.85 2.63
N GLN A 201 19.50 20.99 1.94
CA GLN A 201 18.52 22.06 2.09
C GLN A 201 17.26 21.69 1.31
N LEU A 202 16.18 21.33 2.01
CA LEU A 202 15.01 20.70 1.40
C LEU A 202 13.73 21.39 1.88
N SER A 203 13.40 22.52 1.24
CA SER A 203 12.14 23.25 1.50
C SER A 203 10.92 22.37 1.17
N SER A 204 11.07 21.43 0.22
CA SER A 204 10.05 20.45 -0.15
C SER A 204 9.61 19.55 1.03
N VAL A 205 10.56 19.14 1.89
CA VAL A 205 10.27 18.32 3.09
C VAL A 205 9.46 19.12 4.11
N SER A 206 9.79 20.40 4.30
CA SER A 206 9.05 21.31 5.20
C SER A 206 7.59 21.47 4.74
N THR A 207 7.38 21.69 3.43
CA THR A 207 6.04 21.76 2.83
C THR A 207 5.27 20.44 2.96
N ALA A 208 5.91 19.30 2.72
CA ALA A 208 5.29 17.98 2.85
C ALA A 208 4.84 17.68 4.29
N LEU A 209 5.65 18.04 5.29
CA LEU A 209 5.31 17.89 6.71
C LEU A 209 4.19 18.85 7.14
N LEU A 210 4.20 20.10 6.69
CA LEU A 210 3.13 21.06 6.99
C LEU A 210 1.79 20.60 6.39
N LEU A 211 1.81 20.08 5.16
CA LEU A 211 0.63 19.47 4.52
C LEU A 211 0.14 18.24 5.29
N ALA A 212 1.07 17.38 5.76
CA ALA A 212 0.74 16.21 6.56
C ALA A 212 0.11 16.57 7.92
N VAL A 213 0.64 17.58 8.62
CA VAL A 213 0.02 18.10 9.86
C VAL A 213 -1.38 18.64 9.57
N GLY A 214 -1.55 19.44 8.50
CA GLY A 214 -2.85 20.00 8.12
C GLY A 214 -3.90 18.92 7.80
N ILE A 215 -3.55 17.94 6.96
CA ILE A 215 -4.42 16.81 6.62
C ILE A 215 -4.74 15.98 7.87
N GLY A 216 -3.74 15.70 8.70
CA GLY A 216 -3.93 14.89 9.92
C GLY A 216 -4.81 15.57 10.97
N ILE A 217 -4.77 16.90 11.09
CA ILE A 217 -5.70 17.66 11.94
C ILE A 217 -7.13 17.61 11.36
N ILE A 218 -7.30 17.74 10.05
CA ILE A 218 -8.61 17.61 9.39
C ILE A 218 -9.17 16.20 9.57
N GLU A 219 -8.32 15.16 9.42
CA GLU A 219 -8.68 13.76 9.65
C GLU A 219 -9.10 13.51 11.10
N ALA A 220 -8.32 14.00 12.08
CA ALA A 220 -8.63 13.92 13.49
C ALA A 220 -9.98 14.58 13.82
N LEU A 221 -10.21 15.78 13.30
CA LEU A 221 -11.45 16.52 13.54
C LEU A 221 -12.66 15.83 12.89
N ALA A 222 -12.50 15.32 11.67
CA ALA A 222 -13.54 14.57 10.98
C ALA A 222 -13.90 13.26 11.71
N LEU A 223 -12.91 12.51 12.19
CA LEU A 223 -13.12 11.28 12.96
C LEU A 223 -13.72 11.55 14.35
N TYR A 224 -13.27 12.60 15.04
CA TYR A 224 -13.77 12.96 16.37
C TYR A 224 -15.24 13.43 16.31
N LEU A 225 -15.55 14.42 15.47
CA LEU A 225 -16.90 14.96 15.32
C LEU A 225 -17.85 14.00 14.57
N GLY A 226 -17.33 13.25 13.60
CA GLY A 226 -18.09 12.28 12.82
C GLY A 226 -18.25 10.91 13.48
N SER A 227 -17.64 10.67 14.65
CA SER A 227 -17.54 9.37 15.32
C SER A 227 -18.87 8.60 15.37
N GLY A 228 -19.93 9.21 15.87
CA GLY A 228 -21.28 8.60 15.89
C GLY A 228 -21.83 8.30 14.49
N LYS A 229 -21.62 9.19 13.50
CA LYS A 229 -22.10 8.97 12.12
C LYS A 229 -21.36 7.87 11.38
N PHE A 230 -20.08 7.65 11.67
CA PHE A 230 -19.37 6.50 11.15
C PHE A 230 -19.82 5.18 11.81
N LEU A 231 -20.20 5.21 13.09
CA LEU A 231 -20.75 4.04 13.79
C LEU A 231 -22.17 3.68 13.30
N ASP A 232 -23.05 4.67 13.14
CA ASP A 232 -24.36 4.55 12.47
C ASP A 232 -24.21 3.84 11.11
N LEU A 233 -23.24 4.28 10.29
CA LEU A 233 -22.98 3.73 8.96
C LEU A 233 -22.47 2.28 9.01
N MET A 234 -21.59 1.97 9.97
CA MET A 234 -21.16 0.59 10.25
C MET A 234 -22.31 -0.29 10.80
N GLY A 235 -23.47 0.28 11.11
CA GLY A 235 -24.63 -0.45 11.62
C GLY A 235 -24.58 -0.72 13.12
N VAL A 236 -23.77 0.03 13.87
CA VAL A 236 -23.85 0.10 15.34
C VAL A 236 -24.81 1.23 15.67
N SER A 237 -26.09 0.90 15.92
CA SER A 237 -27.11 1.88 16.31
C SER A 237 -26.90 2.39 17.73
N SER A 238 -27.46 3.57 18.05
CA SER A 238 -27.44 4.19 19.38
C SER A 238 -27.91 3.27 20.52
N ASP A 239 -28.84 2.35 20.23
CA ASP A 239 -29.40 1.39 21.20
C ASP A 239 -28.47 0.18 21.45
N SER A 240 -27.40 0.04 20.66
CA SER A 240 -26.41 -1.02 20.83
C SER A 240 -25.51 -0.74 22.03
N SER A 241 -25.26 -1.76 22.86
CA SER A 241 -24.29 -1.69 23.96
C SER A 241 -22.87 -1.34 23.50
N MET A 242 -22.54 -1.56 22.22
CA MET A 242 -21.26 -1.14 21.63
C MET A 242 -21.17 0.35 21.30
N HIS A 243 -22.27 1.08 21.14
CA HIS A 243 -22.22 2.43 20.55
C HIS A 243 -21.36 3.41 21.37
N ILE A 244 -21.64 3.50 22.68
CA ILE A 244 -20.90 4.40 23.59
C ILE A 244 -19.41 4.03 23.68
N PRO A 245 -19.00 2.79 24.01
CA PRO A 245 -17.58 2.44 24.07
C PRO A 245 -16.88 2.55 22.72
N ALA A 246 -17.55 2.22 21.60
CA ALA A 246 -16.98 2.40 20.27
C ALA A 246 -16.74 3.87 19.94
N GLN A 247 -17.70 4.75 20.28
CA GLN A 247 -17.58 6.19 20.04
C GLN A 247 -16.45 6.81 20.87
N GLN A 248 -16.31 6.42 22.14
CA GLN A 248 -15.20 6.86 23.00
C GLN A 248 -13.86 6.37 22.46
N PHE A 249 -13.75 5.08 22.10
CA PHE A 249 -12.53 4.50 21.54
C PHE A 249 -12.13 5.21 20.23
N LEU A 250 -13.08 5.42 19.31
CA LEU A 250 -12.84 6.10 18.04
C LEU A 250 -12.41 7.57 18.22
N SER A 251 -13.07 8.28 19.14
CA SER A 251 -12.76 9.70 19.41
C SER A 251 -11.37 9.87 20.03
N LEU A 252 -10.97 8.97 20.94
CA LEU A 252 -9.60 8.94 21.45
C LEU A 252 -8.60 8.57 20.35
N ARG A 253 -8.91 7.53 19.55
CA ARG A 253 -8.05 7.06 18.46
C ARG A 253 -7.80 8.15 17.40
N ALA A 254 -8.81 8.98 17.13
CA ALA A 254 -8.73 10.13 16.22
C ALA A 254 -7.62 11.13 16.61
N LEU A 255 -7.31 11.28 17.90
CA LEU A 255 -6.20 12.12 18.36
C LEU A 255 -4.83 11.61 17.89
N GLY A 256 -4.72 10.33 17.51
CA GLY A 256 -3.51 9.77 16.91
C GLY A 256 -3.38 9.99 15.40
N ALA A 257 -4.45 10.40 14.70
CA ALA A 257 -4.41 10.62 13.25
C ALA A 257 -3.29 11.59 12.80
N PRO A 258 -3.04 12.74 13.46
CA PRO A 258 -1.97 13.65 13.04
C PRO A 258 -0.58 13.01 13.11
N ALA A 259 -0.34 12.17 14.13
CA ALA A 259 0.90 11.42 14.29
C ALA A 259 1.08 10.37 13.17
N VAL A 260 0.02 9.65 12.81
CA VAL A 260 0.02 8.69 11.69
C VAL A 260 0.34 9.37 10.37
N VAL A 261 -0.37 10.47 10.06
CA VAL A 261 -0.24 11.19 8.79
C VAL A 261 1.18 11.77 8.63
N VAL A 262 1.73 12.36 9.69
CA VAL A 262 3.10 12.89 9.70
C VAL A 262 4.14 11.76 9.62
N SER A 263 3.95 10.65 10.32
CA SER A 263 4.83 9.47 10.21
C SER A 263 4.85 8.91 8.79
N LEU A 264 3.70 8.77 8.14
CA LEU A 264 3.64 8.30 6.75
C LEU A 264 4.30 9.29 5.77
N ALA A 265 4.14 10.59 5.96
CA ALA A 265 4.86 11.58 5.18
C ALA A 265 6.39 11.47 5.39
N LEU A 266 6.86 11.27 6.62
CA LEU A 266 8.27 11.03 6.94
C LEU A 266 8.81 9.75 6.28
N GLN A 267 8.04 8.66 6.30
CA GLN A 267 8.40 7.43 5.58
C GLN A 267 8.51 7.66 4.06
N GLY A 268 7.60 8.44 3.47
CA GLY A 268 7.67 8.87 2.07
C GLY A 268 8.91 9.72 1.76
N VAL A 269 9.25 10.66 2.66
CA VAL A 269 10.47 11.49 2.59
C VAL A 269 11.72 10.61 2.63
N PHE A 270 11.83 9.69 3.60
CA PHE A 270 12.98 8.78 3.71
C PHE A 270 13.10 7.84 2.51
N ARG A 271 11.98 7.34 1.95
CA ARG A 271 11.96 6.57 0.71
C ARG A 271 12.39 7.42 -0.50
N GLY A 272 11.96 8.67 -0.55
CA GLY A 272 12.32 9.66 -1.58
C GLY A 272 13.82 9.95 -1.64
N PHE A 273 14.53 9.88 -0.50
CA PHE A 273 16.00 10.05 -0.47
C PHE A 273 16.79 9.02 -1.29
N LYS A 274 16.17 7.90 -1.71
CA LYS A 274 16.82 6.75 -2.38
C LYS A 274 18.00 6.15 -1.62
N ASP A 275 18.23 6.60 -0.39
CA ASP A 275 19.41 6.32 0.38
C ASP A 275 19.16 5.14 1.34
N THR A 276 19.13 3.94 0.76
CA THR A 276 19.04 2.69 1.51
C THR A 276 20.35 2.31 2.21
N LYS A 277 21.46 3.01 1.95
CA LYS A 277 22.80 2.68 2.48
C LYS A 277 23.20 3.50 3.71
N THR A 278 22.97 4.81 3.73
CA THR A 278 23.37 5.66 4.87
C THR A 278 22.59 5.43 6.18
N PRO A 279 21.46 4.71 6.23
CA PRO A 279 20.91 4.18 7.49
C PRO A 279 21.66 2.95 8.02
N VAL A 280 22.31 2.19 7.14
CA VAL A 280 22.98 0.91 7.44
C VAL A 280 24.45 1.12 7.79
N LEU A 281 25.13 2.07 7.12
CA LEU A 281 26.58 2.28 7.29
C LEU A 281 27.01 2.87 8.63
N CYS A 282 26.08 3.38 9.44
CA CYS A 282 26.36 4.02 10.74
C CYS A 282 26.15 3.08 11.95
N LEU A 283 25.93 1.78 11.71
CA LEU A 283 25.75 0.74 12.73
C LEU A 283 26.73 -0.42 12.47
N GLY A 284 28.01 -0.12 12.65
CA GLY A 284 29.08 -1.13 12.56
C GLY A 284 28.95 -2.18 13.67
N LYS A 285 28.70 -3.43 13.26
CA LYS A 285 28.65 -4.69 14.05
C LYS A 285 27.29 -5.06 14.69
N CYS A 286 26.58 -5.90 13.95
CA CYS A 286 25.85 -7.08 14.43
C CYS A 286 24.68 -6.89 15.44
N PHE A 287 23.54 -6.37 14.96
CA PHE A 287 22.27 -7.11 14.93
C PHE A 287 21.24 -6.36 14.06
N VAL A 288 20.32 -7.08 13.43
CA VAL A 288 19.19 -6.55 12.63
C VAL A 288 19.58 -5.66 11.44
N SER A 289 19.80 -6.28 10.28
CA SER A 289 19.85 -5.59 8.97
C SER A 289 18.44 -5.18 8.49
N MET A 290 17.77 -4.32 9.26
CA MET A 290 16.48 -3.72 8.90
C MET A 290 16.63 -2.21 8.73
N SER A 291 15.94 -1.66 7.73
CA SER A 291 15.88 -0.23 7.44
C SER A 291 15.53 0.57 8.71
N VAL A 292 16.11 1.77 8.88
CA VAL A 292 15.82 2.63 10.05
C VAL A 292 14.32 2.92 10.22
N VAL A 293 13.53 2.94 9.14
CA VAL A 293 12.05 3.02 9.19
C VAL A 293 11.45 1.81 9.91
N ILE A 294 11.88 0.60 9.57
CA ILE A 294 11.45 -0.65 10.22
C ILE A 294 11.89 -0.63 11.68
N LEU A 295 13.11 -0.18 12.00
CA LEU A 295 13.56 -0.07 13.39
C LEU A 295 12.74 0.97 14.20
N THR A 296 12.32 2.10 13.61
CA THR A 296 11.45 3.06 14.30
C THR A 296 10.03 2.54 14.49
N ASP A 297 9.46 1.84 13.49
CA ASP A 297 8.15 1.21 13.62
C ASP A 297 8.20 0.08 14.67
N SER A 298 9.27 -0.73 14.67
CA SER A 298 9.53 -1.76 15.69
C SER A 298 9.60 -1.18 17.11
N ILE A 299 10.37 -0.11 17.34
CA ILE A 299 10.48 0.52 18.67
C ILE A 299 9.13 1.13 19.10
N GLY A 300 8.38 1.71 18.15
CA GLY A 300 7.03 2.21 18.36
C GLY A 300 6.05 1.14 18.82
N ASN A 301 5.96 0.06 18.05
CA ASN A 301 5.08 -1.07 18.31
C ASN A 301 5.46 -1.80 19.60
N LEU A 302 6.76 -1.95 19.88
CA LEU A 302 7.22 -2.48 21.17
C LEU A 302 6.82 -1.57 22.34
N SER A 303 6.87 -0.24 22.17
CA SER A 303 6.36 0.69 23.19
C SER A 303 4.86 0.51 23.44
N ALA A 304 4.06 0.26 22.39
CA ALA A 304 2.64 -0.02 22.53
C ALA A 304 2.41 -1.32 23.32
N ILE A 305 3.14 -2.40 22.97
CA ILE A 305 3.09 -3.69 23.68
C ILE A 305 3.32 -3.54 25.19
N PHE A 306 4.26 -2.69 25.63
CA PHE A 306 4.47 -2.43 27.05
C PHE A 306 3.45 -1.48 27.67
N LEU A 307 3.05 -0.42 26.95
CA LEU A 307 2.19 0.63 27.50
C LEU A 307 0.72 0.19 27.60
N ILE A 308 0.24 -0.66 26.70
CA ILE A 308 -1.11 -1.24 26.68
C ILE A 308 -1.48 -1.93 28.01
N PRO A 309 -0.78 -2.96 28.51
CA PRO A 309 -1.13 -3.62 29.76
C PRO A 309 -0.97 -2.70 30.98
N ILE A 310 -0.06 -1.74 30.97
CA ILE A 310 0.11 -0.76 32.05
C ILE A 310 -1.14 0.13 32.15
N LEU A 311 -1.55 0.80 31.07
CA LEU A 311 -2.72 1.70 31.11
C LEU A 311 -4.04 0.96 31.35
N MET A 312 -4.19 -0.27 30.85
CA MET A 312 -5.43 -1.02 31.05
C MET A 312 -5.54 -1.67 32.43
N TYR A 313 -4.51 -2.36 32.92
CA TYR A 313 -4.60 -3.14 34.16
C TYR A 313 -4.12 -2.38 35.39
N TYR A 314 -3.04 -1.58 35.29
CA TYR A 314 -2.50 -0.84 36.44
C TYR A 314 -3.31 0.44 36.70
N PHE A 315 -3.62 1.21 35.64
CA PHE A 315 -4.45 2.42 35.74
C PHE A 315 -5.96 2.14 35.61
N GLN A 316 -6.37 0.89 35.40
CA GLN A 316 -7.78 0.45 35.30
C GLN A 316 -8.61 1.19 34.22
N LEU A 317 -7.97 1.72 33.17
CA LEU A 317 -8.64 2.50 32.12
C LEU A 317 -9.41 1.64 31.10
N GLY A 318 -9.38 0.31 31.20
CA GLY A 318 -10.08 -0.59 30.27
C GLY A 318 -9.76 -0.31 28.80
N ALA A 319 -10.75 -0.40 27.91
CA ALA A 319 -10.54 -0.17 26.46
C ALA A 319 -10.05 1.25 26.11
N ILE A 320 -10.34 2.25 26.95
CA ILE A 320 -9.80 3.62 26.83
C ILE A 320 -8.27 3.61 27.01
N GLY A 321 -7.75 2.76 27.91
CA GLY A 321 -6.32 2.57 28.12
C GLY A 321 -5.58 2.09 26.87
N ALA A 322 -6.16 1.15 26.12
CA ALA A 322 -5.59 0.70 24.84
C ALA A 322 -5.53 1.84 23.81
N ALA A 323 -6.63 2.56 23.61
CA ALA A 323 -6.69 3.67 22.66
C ALA A 323 -5.63 4.76 22.98
N ILE A 324 -5.49 5.13 24.26
CA ILE A 324 -4.48 6.09 24.70
C ILE A 324 -3.06 5.56 24.47
N SER A 325 -2.77 4.31 24.84
CA SER A 325 -1.44 3.71 24.62
C SER A 325 -1.05 3.74 23.14
N THR A 326 -1.95 3.35 22.25
CA THR A 326 -1.70 3.33 20.81
C THR A 326 -1.49 4.74 20.24
N VAL A 327 -2.22 5.75 20.74
CA VAL A 327 -1.99 7.17 20.37
C VAL A 327 -0.62 7.66 20.87
N VAL A 328 -0.27 7.39 22.13
CA VAL A 328 1.04 7.79 22.70
C VAL A 328 2.19 7.16 21.92
N SER A 329 2.12 5.86 21.61
CA SER A 329 3.14 5.18 20.80
C SER A 329 3.28 5.77 19.40
N GLN A 330 2.19 6.18 18.75
CA GLN A 330 2.26 6.87 17.45
C GLN A 330 2.96 8.23 17.53
N TYR A 331 2.72 9.00 18.60
CA TYR A 331 3.46 10.25 18.84
C TYR A 331 4.95 10.00 19.13
N ILE A 332 5.30 8.93 19.85
CA ILE A 332 6.70 8.52 20.07
C ILE A 332 7.39 8.19 18.73
N VAL A 333 6.77 7.37 17.86
CA VAL A 333 7.30 7.06 16.51
C VAL A 333 7.51 8.34 15.70
N THR A 334 6.48 9.20 15.67
CA THR A 334 6.53 10.47 14.93
C THR A 334 7.69 11.35 15.40
N PHE A 335 7.85 11.50 16.72
CA PHE A 335 8.93 12.27 17.32
C PHE A 335 10.31 11.69 16.98
N LEU A 336 10.48 10.36 17.08
CA LEU A 336 11.72 9.68 16.71
C LEU A 336 12.06 9.85 15.23
N LEU A 337 11.08 9.78 14.33
CA LEU A 337 11.27 10.01 12.89
C LEU A 337 11.65 11.48 12.61
N ILE A 338 11.00 12.45 13.24
CA ILE A 338 11.35 13.88 13.12
C ILE A 338 12.77 14.14 13.65
N TRP A 339 13.16 13.53 14.77
CA TRP A 339 14.52 13.67 15.31
C TRP A 339 15.57 13.10 14.34
N HIS A 340 15.32 11.92 13.77
CA HIS A 340 16.20 11.34 12.75
C HIS A 340 16.27 12.19 11.47
N LEU A 341 15.16 12.83 11.07
CA LEU A 341 15.14 13.76 9.95
C LEU A 341 15.98 15.02 10.24
N ASN A 342 15.82 15.64 11.42
CA ASN A 342 16.54 16.85 11.82
C ASN A 342 18.06 16.63 11.91
N LYS A 343 18.52 15.39 12.17
CA LYS A 343 19.95 15.03 12.05
C LYS A 343 20.47 15.04 10.61
N ARG A 344 19.61 14.88 9.59
CA ARG A 344 19.97 14.73 8.16
C ARG A 344 19.64 15.94 7.28
N ALA A 345 18.61 16.71 7.61
CA ALA A 345 18.14 17.86 6.83
C ALA A 345 17.82 19.05 7.74
N VAL A 346 18.14 20.28 7.30
CA VAL A 346 17.69 21.50 7.99
C VAL A 346 16.33 21.89 7.44
N LEU A 347 15.33 21.96 8.32
CA LEU A 347 13.99 22.45 7.99
C LEU A 347 14.03 23.98 7.86
N TRP A 348 13.71 24.49 6.67
CA TRP A 348 13.55 25.93 6.39
C TRP A 348 12.08 26.24 6.02
N PRO A 349 11.64 27.51 6.08
CA PRO A 349 10.27 27.89 5.74
C PRO A 349 9.83 27.41 4.34
N PRO A 350 8.54 27.06 4.17
CA PRO A 350 8.02 26.45 2.95
C PRO A 350 7.97 27.44 1.79
N LYS A 351 8.44 27.02 0.61
CA LYS A 351 8.20 27.72 -0.66
C LYS A 351 7.08 27.02 -1.43
N LEU A 352 5.91 27.66 -1.54
CA LEU A 352 4.84 27.23 -2.45
C LEU A 352 5.17 27.69 -3.87
N GLY A 353 5.67 26.80 -4.72
CA GLY A 353 5.97 27.12 -6.13
C GLY A 353 6.13 25.89 -7.02
N SER A 354 5.41 25.88 -8.15
CA SER A 354 5.41 24.85 -9.20
C SER A 354 5.03 23.42 -8.75
N LEU A 355 3.72 23.15 -8.68
CA LEU A 355 3.16 21.81 -8.42
C LEU A 355 2.80 21.10 -9.73
N GLN A 356 3.60 20.11 -10.16
CA GLN A 356 3.23 19.22 -11.27
C GLN A 356 2.37 18.04 -10.80
N PHE A 357 1.16 18.34 -10.29
CA PHE A 357 0.23 17.34 -9.76
C PHE A 357 -0.18 16.24 -10.78
N GLY A 358 -0.27 16.57 -12.07
CA GLY A 358 -0.92 15.73 -13.07
C GLY A 358 -0.22 14.39 -13.40
N GLY A 359 1.12 14.34 -13.37
CA GLY A 359 1.88 13.16 -13.79
C GLY A 359 1.76 11.99 -12.81
N TYR A 360 1.94 12.26 -11.51
CA TYR A 360 1.96 11.23 -10.47
C TYR A 360 0.55 10.84 -9.98
N ILE A 361 -0.44 11.74 -10.06
CA ILE A 361 -1.84 11.43 -9.77
C ILE A 361 -2.36 10.26 -10.60
N LYS A 362 -1.93 10.10 -11.86
CA LYS A 362 -2.45 9.03 -12.72
C LYS A 362 -2.07 7.63 -12.24
N SER A 363 -0.81 7.42 -11.82
CA SER A 363 -0.37 6.12 -11.29
C SER A 363 -0.86 5.89 -9.86
N GLY A 364 -0.78 6.92 -9.01
CA GLY A 364 -1.33 6.88 -7.66
C GLY A 364 -2.84 6.61 -7.64
N GLY A 365 -3.60 7.15 -8.60
CA GLY A 365 -5.04 6.95 -8.75
C GLY A 365 -5.47 5.50 -8.96
N PHE A 366 -4.72 4.72 -9.75
CA PHE A 366 -4.99 3.28 -9.90
C PHE A 366 -4.73 2.51 -8.61
N LEU A 367 -3.60 2.77 -7.95
CA LEU A 367 -3.27 2.18 -6.64
C LEU A 367 -4.28 2.57 -5.55
N LEU A 368 -4.83 3.78 -5.61
CA LEU A 368 -5.92 4.25 -4.75
C LEU A 368 -7.22 3.50 -5.02
N GLY A 369 -7.69 3.46 -6.27
CA GLY A 369 -8.92 2.74 -6.63
C GLY A 369 -8.86 1.26 -6.24
N ARG A 370 -7.71 0.62 -6.48
CA ARG A 370 -7.40 -0.74 -6.01
C ARG A 370 -7.53 -0.87 -4.49
N THR A 371 -6.87 0.01 -3.74
CA THR A 371 -6.83 -0.10 -2.27
C THR A 371 -8.19 0.20 -1.65
N LEU A 372 -8.94 1.17 -2.19
CA LEU A 372 -10.30 1.46 -1.75
C LEU A 372 -11.25 0.28 -2.04
N ALA A 373 -11.13 -0.40 -3.17
CA ALA A 373 -11.92 -1.61 -3.44
C ALA A 373 -11.67 -2.72 -2.39
N VAL A 374 -10.41 -2.90 -1.97
CA VAL A 374 -10.06 -3.83 -0.87
C VAL A 374 -10.67 -3.38 0.45
N LEU A 375 -10.42 -2.13 0.84
CA LEU A 375 -10.83 -1.59 2.13
C LEU A 375 -12.34 -1.50 2.28
N THR A 376 -13.08 -1.16 1.22
CA THR A 376 -14.55 -1.15 1.22
C THR A 376 -15.09 -2.56 1.42
N THR A 377 -14.55 -3.56 0.72
CA THR A 377 -15.03 -4.94 0.86
C THR A 377 -14.76 -5.49 2.27
N MET A 378 -13.56 -5.24 2.83
CA MET A 378 -13.23 -5.60 4.22
C MET A 378 -14.12 -4.88 5.23
N THR A 379 -14.31 -3.56 5.06
CA THR A 379 -15.13 -2.73 5.95
C THR A 379 -16.60 -3.10 5.90
N LEU A 380 -17.12 -3.51 4.74
CA LEU A 380 -18.46 -4.10 4.63
C LEU A 380 -18.54 -5.42 5.39
N GLY A 381 -17.53 -6.28 5.33
CA GLY A 381 -17.46 -7.48 6.16
C GLY A 381 -17.56 -7.16 7.66
N THR A 382 -16.73 -6.23 8.14
CA THR A 382 -16.76 -5.72 9.52
C THR A 382 -18.12 -5.10 9.91
N SER A 383 -18.72 -4.30 9.01
CA SER A 383 -20.05 -3.68 9.21
C SER A 383 -21.15 -4.74 9.33
N MET A 384 -21.14 -5.75 8.47
CA MET A 384 -22.10 -6.85 8.53
C MET A 384 -21.91 -7.71 9.78
N ALA A 385 -20.67 -7.90 10.26
CA ALA A 385 -20.41 -8.57 11.54
C ALA A 385 -20.89 -7.72 12.74
N ALA A 386 -20.67 -6.41 12.73
CA ALA A 386 -21.13 -5.48 13.77
C ALA A 386 -22.65 -5.49 13.93
N ARG A 387 -23.39 -5.57 12.82
CA ARG A 387 -24.86 -5.67 12.79
C ARG A 387 -25.43 -6.95 13.40
N GLN A 388 -24.64 -8.03 13.52
CA GLN A 388 -25.04 -9.25 14.23
C GLN A 388 -24.89 -9.14 15.76
N GLY A 389 -24.42 -7.99 16.27
CA GLY A 389 -24.29 -7.70 17.69
C GLY A 389 -22.91 -7.97 18.29
N PRO A 390 -22.72 -7.68 19.59
CA PRO A 390 -21.39 -7.55 20.19
C PRO A 390 -20.59 -8.86 20.20
N VAL A 391 -21.23 -9.98 20.55
CA VAL A 391 -20.58 -11.30 20.64
C VAL A 391 -20.08 -11.78 19.27
N ALA A 392 -20.90 -11.60 18.23
CA ALA A 392 -20.55 -11.94 16.85
C ALA A 392 -19.41 -11.04 16.31
N MET A 393 -19.46 -9.74 16.61
CA MET A 393 -18.42 -8.78 16.22
C MET A 393 -17.08 -9.04 16.95
N ALA A 394 -17.12 -9.39 18.24
CA ALA A 394 -15.94 -9.81 19.00
C ALA A 394 -15.31 -11.08 18.40
N ALA A 395 -16.11 -12.10 18.07
CA ALA A 395 -15.64 -13.31 17.43
C ALA A 395 -15.05 -13.03 16.03
N HIS A 396 -15.68 -12.16 15.25
CA HIS A 396 -15.17 -11.69 13.96
C HIS A 396 -13.82 -10.99 14.12
N GLN A 397 -13.66 -10.11 15.12
CA GLN A 397 -12.42 -9.39 15.40
C GLN A 397 -11.26 -10.34 15.73
N ILE A 398 -11.47 -11.38 16.54
CA ILE A 398 -10.44 -12.40 16.82
C ILE A 398 -10.05 -13.13 15.52
N CYS A 399 -11.05 -13.57 14.76
CA CYS A 399 -10.84 -14.35 13.55
C CYS A 399 -10.13 -13.54 12.45
N ILE A 400 -10.53 -12.30 12.19
CA ILE A 400 -9.92 -11.46 11.15
C ILE A 400 -8.49 -11.07 11.50
N GLN A 401 -8.17 -10.86 12.78
CA GLN A 401 -6.81 -10.53 13.21
C GLN A 401 -5.85 -11.72 13.07
N VAL A 402 -6.26 -12.92 13.47
CA VAL A 402 -5.45 -14.15 13.22
C VAL A 402 -5.30 -14.41 11.72
N TRP A 403 -6.37 -14.23 10.94
CA TRP A 403 -6.38 -14.40 9.50
C TRP A 403 -5.42 -13.43 8.78
N MET A 404 -5.42 -12.14 9.17
CA MET A 404 -4.48 -11.13 8.65
C MET A 404 -3.03 -11.41 9.09
N ALA A 405 -2.81 -11.74 10.36
CA ALA A 405 -1.49 -11.99 10.91
C ALA A 405 -0.77 -13.16 10.24
N VAL A 406 -1.50 -14.24 9.94
CA VAL A 406 -0.96 -15.41 9.23
C VAL A 406 -0.74 -15.11 7.75
N SER A 407 -1.64 -14.36 7.12
CA SER A 407 -1.52 -13.94 5.72
C SER A 407 -0.26 -13.10 5.46
N LEU A 408 0.20 -12.32 6.44
CA LEU A 408 1.44 -11.53 6.34
C LEU A 408 2.68 -12.39 6.01
N LEU A 409 2.74 -13.65 6.47
CA LEU A 409 3.85 -14.54 6.13
C LEU A 409 3.96 -14.76 4.61
N THR A 410 2.82 -14.73 3.92
CA THR A 410 2.73 -14.86 2.45
C THR A 410 2.96 -13.53 1.73
N ASP A 411 2.67 -12.38 2.38
CA ASP A 411 2.99 -11.04 1.87
C ASP A 411 4.50 -10.81 1.80
N ALA A 412 5.27 -11.25 2.80
CA ALA A 412 6.73 -11.21 2.77
C ALA A 412 7.34 -12.02 1.60
N LEU A 413 6.74 -13.17 1.30
CA LEU A 413 7.11 -14.02 0.17
C LEU A 413 6.74 -13.36 -1.16
N ALA A 414 5.55 -12.74 -1.25
CA ALA A 414 5.11 -11.97 -2.41
C ALA A 414 6.00 -10.74 -2.68
N ALA A 415 6.41 -10.00 -1.64
CA ALA A 415 7.32 -8.86 -1.75
C ALA A 415 8.72 -9.29 -2.24
N SER A 416 9.16 -10.49 -1.86
CA SER A 416 10.42 -11.07 -2.34
C SER A 416 10.33 -11.45 -3.83
N ALA A 417 9.22 -12.10 -4.23
CA ALA A 417 8.94 -12.42 -5.63
C ALA A 417 8.82 -11.16 -6.50
N GLN A 418 8.18 -10.09 -6.00
CA GLN A 418 8.08 -8.79 -6.66
C GLN A 418 9.47 -8.25 -7.04
N ALA A 419 10.45 -8.33 -6.13
CA ALA A 419 11.80 -7.84 -6.37
C ALA A 419 12.57 -8.69 -7.42
N MET A 420 12.43 -10.02 -7.35
CA MET A 420 13.08 -10.95 -8.28
C MET A 420 12.51 -10.84 -9.70
N VAL A 421 11.17 -10.73 -9.83
CA VAL A 421 10.49 -10.53 -11.11
C VAL A 421 10.83 -9.18 -11.72
N ALA A 422 10.78 -8.08 -10.94
CA ALA A 422 11.17 -6.76 -11.43
C ALA A 422 12.63 -6.74 -11.94
N THR A 423 13.54 -7.38 -11.21
CA THR A 423 14.96 -7.49 -11.59
C THR A 423 15.14 -8.31 -12.86
N SER A 424 14.48 -9.46 -12.99
CA SER A 424 14.59 -10.32 -14.19
C SER A 424 13.95 -9.68 -15.42
N LEU A 425 12.79 -9.02 -15.25
CA LEU A 425 12.11 -8.28 -16.31
C LEU A 425 12.96 -7.10 -16.82
N SER A 426 13.62 -6.36 -15.92
CA SER A 426 14.51 -5.25 -16.32
C SER A 426 15.77 -5.70 -17.09
N LYS A 427 16.15 -6.97 -16.97
CA LYS A 427 17.22 -7.60 -17.78
C LYS A 427 16.70 -8.18 -19.11
N GLY A 428 15.39 -8.20 -19.34
CA GLY A 428 14.76 -8.87 -20.48
C GLY A 428 14.72 -10.40 -20.38
N ASP A 429 14.99 -10.97 -19.20
CA ASP A 429 15.02 -12.42 -19.00
C ASP A 429 13.62 -12.97 -18.66
N TYR A 430 12.81 -13.12 -19.71
CA TYR A 430 11.45 -13.65 -19.60
C TYR A 430 11.38 -15.12 -19.17
N GLN A 431 12.44 -15.90 -19.43
CA GLN A 431 12.49 -17.30 -19.01
C GLN A 431 12.64 -17.36 -17.48
N ASN A 432 13.59 -16.61 -16.91
CA ASN A 432 13.76 -16.53 -15.46
C ASN A 432 12.51 -15.94 -14.76
N VAL A 433 11.82 -14.95 -15.35
CA VAL A 433 10.53 -14.45 -14.83
C VAL A 433 9.49 -15.57 -14.72
N ARG A 434 9.40 -16.45 -15.72
CA ARG A 434 8.49 -17.60 -15.70
C ARG A 434 8.88 -18.63 -14.65
N ASP A 435 10.16 -18.97 -14.57
CA ASP A 435 10.67 -19.96 -13.61
C ASP A 435 10.51 -19.49 -12.16
N ILE A 436 10.73 -18.19 -11.90
CA ILE A 436 10.41 -17.54 -10.62
C ILE A 436 8.91 -17.63 -10.34
N THR A 437 8.06 -17.28 -11.31
CA THR A 437 6.59 -17.28 -11.14
C THR A 437 6.06 -18.68 -10.79
N ASP A 438 6.44 -19.69 -11.58
CA ASP A 438 6.04 -21.08 -11.37
C ASP A 438 6.58 -21.65 -10.04
N TYR A 439 7.78 -21.25 -9.62
CA TYR A 439 8.35 -21.66 -8.33
C TYR A 439 7.63 -20.99 -7.15
N VAL A 440 7.46 -19.66 -7.21
CA VAL A 440 6.82 -18.85 -6.16
C VAL A 440 5.36 -19.27 -5.94
N LEU A 441 4.60 -19.54 -7.00
CA LEU A 441 3.21 -20.03 -6.87
C LEU A 441 3.14 -21.42 -6.20
N LYS A 442 4.07 -22.33 -6.53
CA LYS A 442 4.13 -23.68 -5.92
C LYS A 442 4.49 -23.61 -4.44
N ILE A 443 5.54 -22.87 -4.06
CA ILE A 443 5.92 -22.71 -2.65
C ILE A 443 4.84 -21.94 -1.88
N GLY A 444 4.20 -20.95 -2.51
CA GLY A 444 3.07 -20.22 -1.96
C GLY A 444 1.87 -21.09 -1.59
N LEU A 445 1.41 -21.93 -2.52
CA LEU A 445 0.35 -22.89 -2.28
C LEU A 445 0.72 -23.87 -1.16
N PHE A 446 1.95 -24.40 -1.18
CA PHE A 446 2.47 -25.29 -0.13
C PHE A 446 2.49 -24.61 1.25
N THR A 447 2.98 -23.38 1.34
CA THR A 447 2.95 -22.56 2.56
C THR A 447 1.52 -22.32 3.04
N GLY A 448 0.60 -21.95 2.14
CA GLY A 448 -0.82 -21.74 2.48
C GLY A 448 -1.51 -23.00 3.01
N VAL A 449 -1.19 -24.19 2.45
CA VAL A 449 -1.69 -25.48 2.96
C VAL A 449 -1.10 -25.82 4.33
N ILE A 450 0.19 -25.56 4.56
CA ILE A 450 0.81 -25.72 5.89
C ILE A 450 0.16 -24.80 6.92
N LEU A 451 -0.04 -23.53 6.58
CA LEU A 451 -0.69 -22.55 7.47
C LEU A 451 -2.16 -22.94 7.75
N SER A 452 -2.87 -23.45 6.75
CA SER A 452 -4.22 -24.03 6.93
C SER A 452 -4.21 -25.17 7.96
N ALA A 453 -3.28 -26.12 7.83
CA ALA A 453 -3.19 -27.26 8.74
C ALA A 453 -2.81 -26.84 10.17
N ILE A 454 -1.80 -25.96 10.31
CA ILE A 454 -1.37 -25.42 11.61
C ILE A 454 -2.52 -24.68 12.30
N LEU A 455 -3.24 -23.81 11.59
CA LEU A 455 -4.39 -23.10 12.16
C LEU A 455 -5.56 -24.03 12.47
N GLY A 456 -5.87 -25.00 11.61
CA GLY A 456 -6.96 -25.95 11.84
C GLY A 456 -6.81 -26.72 13.17
N VAL A 457 -5.57 -27.08 13.54
CA VAL A 457 -5.28 -27.76 14.82
C VAL A 457 -5.13 -26.79 15.99
N SER A 458 -4.41 -25.66 15.80
CA SER A 458 -4.02 -24.78 16.91
C SER A 458 -5.05 -23.70 17.27
N PHE A 459 -5.87 -23.22 16.33
CA PHE A 459 -6.64 -21.99 16.49
C PHE A 459 -7.73 -22.12 17.58
N GLY A 460 -8.32 -23.31 17.77
CA GLY A 460 -9.26 -23.55 18.86
C GLY A 460 -8.66 -23.37 20.26
N SER A 461 -7.37 -23.69 20.43
CA SER A 461 -6.62 -23.41 21.66
C SER A 461 -6.19 -21.94 21.73
N LEU A 462 -5.67 -21.41 20.61
CA LEU A 462 -5.21 -20.02 20.49
C LEU A 462 -6.33 -19.01 20.82
N ALA A 463 -7.57 -19.29 20.43
CA ALA A 463 -8.75 -18.47 20.72
C ALA A 463 -8.91 -18.16 22.22
N THR A 464 -8.55 -19.10 23.10
CA THR A 464 -8.65 -18.95 24.57
C THR A 464 -7.65 -17.95 25.16
N LEU A 465 -6.61 -17.58 24.40
CA LEU A 465 -5.69 -16.51 24.80
C LEU A 465 -6.37 -15.14 24.69
N PHE A 466 -7.19 -14.95 23.65
CA PHE A 466 -7.86 -13.69 23.33
C PHE A 466 -9.08 -13.41 24.21
N THR A 467 -9.87 -14.44 24.54
CA THR A 467 -11.07 -14.27 25.38
C THR A 467 -11.37 -15.50 26.21
N LYS A 468 -12.09 -15.28 27.31
CA LYS A 468 -12.65 -16.33 28.19
C LYS A 468 -14.16 -16.50 28.02
N ASP A 469 -14.79 -15.67 27.20
CA ASP A 469 -16.23 -15.69 26.97
C ASP A 469 -16.64 -16.96 26.18
N ALA A 470 -17.55 -17.75 26.74
CA ALA A 470 -17.96 -19.03 26.17
C ALA A 470 -18.78 -18.89 24.88
N GLU A 471 -19.57 -17.82 24.73
CA GLU A 471 -20.36 -17.56 23.53
C GLU A 471 -19.45 -17.11 22.39
N VAL A 472 -18.52 -16.18 22.67
CA VAL A 472 -17.51 -15.75 21.69
C VAL A 472 -16.66 -16.94 21.23
N LEU A 473 -16.18 -17.78 22.16
CA LEU A 473 -15.42 -18.98 21.81
C LEU A 473 -16.24 -20.00 21.02
N GLY A 474 -17.55 -20.11 21.29
CA GLY A 474 -18.48 -20.93 20.50
C GLY A 474 -18.54 -20.47 19.04
N ILE A 475 -18.67 -19.16 18.81
CA ILE A 475 -18.69 -18.58 17.46
C ILE A 475 -17.32 -18.72 16.78
N VAL A 476 -16.22 -18.40 17.47
CA VAL A 476 -14.84 -18.51 16.92
C VAL A 476 -14.55 -19.94 16.43
N LYS A 477 -15.02 -20.98 17.14
CA LYS A 477 -14.88 -22.39 16.69
C LYS A 477 -15.50 -22.64 15.31
N THR A 478 -16.63 -22.01 14.98
CA THR A 478 -17.21 -22.11 13.62
C THR A 478 -16.41 -21.30 12.60
N GLY A 479 -15.81 -20.19 13.02
CA GLY A 479 -14.86 -19.39 12.23
C GLY A 479 -13.56 -20.13 11.87
N VAL A 480 -13.11 -21.12 12.67
CA VAL A 480 -11.88 -21.89 12.43
C VAL A 480 -11.84 -22.46 11.02
N LEU A 481 -12.96 -23.03 10.54
CA LEU A 481 -13.03 -23.63 9.21
C LEU A 481 -12.74 -22.59 8.12
N PHE A 482 -13.37 -21.41 8.20
CA PHE A 482 -13.15 -20.33 7.22
C PHE A 482 -11.74 -19.75 7.32
N VAL A 483 -11.27 -19.48 8.54
CA VAL A 483 -9.94 -18.88 8.78
C VAL A 483 -8.81 -19.80 8.31
N SER A 484 -8.92 -21.12 8.53
CA SER A 484 -7.93 -22.10 8.07
C SER A 484 -8.05 -22.41 6.58
N ALA A 485 -9.23 -22.81 6.09
CA ALA A 485 -9.41 -23.27 4.71
C ALA A 485 -9.21 -22.18 3.64
N SER A 486 -9.29 -20.89 4.01
CA SER A 486 -8.97 -19.78 3.09
C SER A 486 -7.47 -19.51 2.94
N GLN A 487 -6.59 -20.01 3.82
CA GLN A 487 -5.14 -19.70 3.75
C GLN A 487 -4.46 -20.06 2.42
N PRO A 488 -4.78 -21.18 1.72
CA PRO A 488 -4.23 -21.46 0.40
C PRO A 488 -4.63 -20.43 -0.66
N LEU A 489 -5.87 -19.93 -0.60
CA LEU A 489 -6.36 -18.88 -1.50
C LEU A 489 -5.73 -17.53 -1.16
N ASN A 490 -5.61 -17.19 0.13
CA ASN A 490 -4.90 -15.99 0.57
C ASN A 490 -3.47 -15.98 0.03
N ALA A 491 -2.71 -17.06 0.28
CA ALA A 491 -1.31 -17.17 -0.13
C ALA A 491 -1.12 -16.91 -1.63
N LEU A 492 -1.96 -17.53 -2.46
CA LEU A 492 -1.95 -17.29 -3.90
C LEU A 492 -2.35 -15.86 -4.26
N ALA A 493 -3.39 -15.29 -3.62
CA ALA A 493 -3.82 -13.91 -3.86
C ALA A 493 -2.70 -12.90 -3.59
N TYR A 494 -2.04 -12.95 -2.43
CA TYR A 494 -0.91 -12.07 -2.09
C TYR A 494 0.25 -12.23 -3.08
N ILE A 495 0.57 -13.47 -3.46
CA ILE A 495 1.63 -13.74 -4.44
C ILE A 495 1.29 -13.16 -5.82
N PHE A 496 0.07 -13.35 -6.32
CA PHE A 496 -0.36 -12.72 -7.56
C PHE A 496 -0.25 -11.20 -7.49
N ASP A 497 -0.55 -10.57 -6.35
CA ASP A 497 -0.36 -9.13 -6.19
C ASP A 497 1.12 -8.74 -6.31
N GLY A 498 2.03 -9.45 -5.62
CA GLY A 498 3.48 -9.23 -5.72
C GLY A 498 4.01 -9.40 -7.15
N LEU A 499 3.52 -10.41 -7.88
CA LEU A 499 3.88 -10.64 -9.28
C LEU A 499 3.40 -9.49 -10.19
N HIS A 500 2.14 -9.05 -10.06
CA HIS A 500 1.58 -7.92 -10.81
C HIS A 500 2.33 -6.60 -10.55
N TYR A 501 2.76 -6.39 -9.30
CA TYR A 501 3.53 -5.21 -8.93
C TYR A 501 4.98 -5.31 -9.46
N GLY A 502 5.55 -6.52 -9.54
CA GLY A 502 6.86 -6.78 -10.12
C GLY A 502 6.92 -6.43 -11.61
N ILE A 503 5.85 -6.73 -12.36
CA ILE A 503 5.69 -6.35 -13.78
C ILE A 503 5.12 -4.95 -14.00
N SER A 504 4.75 -4.23 -12.93
CA SER A 504 4.17 -2.87 -12.97
C SER A 504 2.84 -2.72 -13.75
N ASP A 505 2.03 -3.78 -13.88
CA ASP A 505 0.70 -3.71 -14.51
C ASP A 505 -0.37 -3.15 -13.53
N PHE A 506 -0.13 -1.92 -13.07
CA PHE A 506 -1.03 -1.20 -12.16
C PHE A 506 -2.45 -0.97 -12.71
N PRO A 507 -2.67 -0.70 -14.01
CA PRO A 507 -4.02 -0.56 -14.57
C PRO A 507 -4.82 -1.87 -14.46
N TYR A 508 -4.23 -3.02 -14.81
CA TYR A 508 -4.90 -4.30 -14.64
C TYR A 508 -5.17 -4.60 -13.16
N ALA A 509 -4.15 -4.46 -12.30
CA ALA A 509 -4.26 -4.73 -10.87
C ALA A 509 -5.30 -3.85 -10.15
N ALA A 510 -5.62 -2.68 -10.69
CA ALA A 510 -6.68 -1.80 -10.19
C ALA A 510 -8.06 -2.17 -10.74
N GLY A 511 -8.19 -2.30 -12.07
CA GLY A 511 -9.47 -2.62 -12.72
C GLY A 511 -10.04 -3.98 -12.27
N SER A 512 -9.19 -5.01 -12.20
CA SER A 512 -9.58 -6.33 -11.68
C SER A 512 -10.05 -6.24 -10.23
N MET A 513 -9.35 -5.48 -9.39
CA MET A 513 -9.68 -5.39 -7.98
C MET A 513 -10.95 -4.59 -7.68
N MET A 514 -11.23 -3.56 -8.47
CA MET A 514 -12.49 -2.83 -8.41
C MET A 514 -13.68 -3.71 -8.81
N LEU A 515 -13.52 -4.56 -9.84
CA LEU A 515 -14.54 -5.53 -10.26
C LEU A 515 -14.78 -6.61 -9.19
N VAL A 516 -13.71 -7.25 -8.68
CA VAL A 516 -13.79 -8.25 -7.61
C VAL A 516 -14.42 -7.65 -6.35
N GLY A 517 -13.96 -6.47 -5.93
CA GLY A 517 -14.51 -5.77 -4.78
C GLY A 517 -16.00 -5.44 -4.92
N ALA A 518 -16.45 -5.01 -6.11
CA ALA A 518 -17.86 -4.73 -6.36
C ALA A 518 -18.75 -6.00 -6.26
N ILE A 519 -18.32 -7.10 -6.87
CA ILE A 519 -19.02 -8.39 -6.83
C ILE A 519 -19.12 -8.89 -5.37
N CYS A 520 -18.01 -8.86 -4.64
CA CYS A 520 -17.97 -9.33 -3.25
C CYS A 520 -18.72 -8.41 -2.29
N SER A 521 -18.71 -7.09 -2.54
CA SER A 521 -19.51 -6.13 -1.77
C SER A 521 -21.01 -6.38 -1.95
N ALA A 522 -21.47 -6.66 -3.18
CA ALA A 522 -22.86 -7.03 -3.44
C ALA A 522 -23.24 -8.35 -2.73
N PHE A 523 -22.37 -9.35 -2.76
CA PHE A 523 -22.57 -10.61 -2.01
C PHE A 523 -22.63 -10.38 -0.49
N LEU A 524 -21.71 -9.59 0.06
CA LEU A 524 -21.65 -9.25 1.49
C LEU A 524 -22.86 -8.45 1.97
N LEU A 525 -23.52 -7.66 1.12
CA LEU A 525 -24.76 -6.97 1.51
C LEU A 525 -25.98 -7.90 1.58
N TYR A 526 -25.93 -9.08 0.93
CA TYR A 526 -27.05 -10.01 0.86
C TYR A 526 -26.87 -11.25 1.76
N ALA A 527 -25.74 -11.97 1.63
CA ALA A 527 -25.55 -13.27 2.28
C ALA A 527 -25.65 -13.26 3.83
N PRO A 528 -25.13 -12.24 4.56
CA PRO A 528 -25.25 -12.18 6.02
C PRO A 528 -26.69 -12.00 6.54
N SER A 529 -27.61 -11.50 5.71
CA SER A 529 -29.04 -11.38 6.07
C SER A 529 -29.76 -12.73 6.15
N ILE A 530 -29.21 -13.76 5.48
CA ILE A 530 -29.75 -15.12 5.43
C ILE A 530 -28.94 -16.06 6.34
N MET A 531 -27.61 -15.98 6.27
CA MET A 531 -26.71 -16.95 6.89
C MET A 531 -26.00 -16.44 8.15
N GLY A 532 -26.24 -15.19 8.58
CA GLY A 532 -25.55 -14.60 9.72
C GLY A 532 -24.05 -14.40 9.48
N LEU A 533 -23.24 -14.54 10.53
CA LEU A 533 -21.78 -14.36 10.46
C LEU A 533 -21.06 -15.32 9.47
N PRO A 534 -21.45 -16.60 9.29
CA PRO A 534 -20.96 -17.42 8.19
C PRO A 534 -21.09 -16.80 6.79
N GLY A 535 -22.14 -16.02 6.54
CA GLY A 535 -22.32 -15.28 5.28
C GLY A 535 -21.23 -14.22 5.05
N VAL A 536 -20.74 -13.59 6.13
CA VAL A 536 -19.61 -12.64 6.09
C VAL A 536 -18.32 -13.37 5.69
N TRP A 537 -18.04 -14.50 6.32
CA TRP A 537 -16.83 -15.29 6.04
C TRP A 537 -16.85 -15.92 4.65
N LEU A 538 -18.01 -16.34 4.15
CA LEU A 538 -18.18 -16.74 2.76
C LEU A 538 -17.86 -15.58 1.79
N GLY A 539 -18.30 -14.36 2.10
CA GLY A 539 -18.01 -13.18 1.27
C GLY A 539 -16.52 -12.80 1.25
N LEU A 540 -15.84 -12.88 2.40
CA LEU A 540 -14.39 -12.67 2.49
C LEU A 540 -13.57 -13.78 1.80
N THR A 541 -14.03 -15.03 1.89
CA THR A 541 -13.41 -16.17 1.19
C THR A 541 -13.61 -16.06 -0.32
N LEU A 542 -14.82 -15.69 -0.76
CA LEU A 542 -15.14 -15.40 -2.16
C LEU A 542 -14.27 -14.26 -2.71
N PHE A 543 -14.03 -13.22 -1.90
CA PHE A 543 -13.15 -12.11 -2.26
C PHE A 543 -11.71 -12.54 -2.51
N MET A 544 -11.12 -13.37 -1.65
CA MET A 544 -9.77 -13.89 -1.89
C MET A 544 -9.73 -14.92 -3.03
N GLY A 545 -10.77 -15.75 -3.19
CA GLY A 545 -10.91 -16.66 -4.32
C GLY A 545 -10.98 -15.93 -5.67
N LEU A 546 -11.84 -14.92 -5.79
CA LEU A 546 -11.96 -14.10 -7.01
C LEU A 546 -10.71 -13.25 -7.26
N ARG A 547 -10.03 -12.76 -6.22
CA ARG A 547 -8.71 -12.10 -6.35
C ARG A 547 -7.65 -13.06 -6.90
N THR A 548 -7.64 -14.31 -6.45
CA THR A 548 -6.77 -15.37 -6.97
C THR A 548 -7.07 -15.68 -8.44
N VAL A 549 -8.35 -15.85 -8.79
CA VAL A 549 -8.78 -16.12 -10.18
C VAL A 549 -8.39 -14.96 -11.10
N ALA A 550 -8.69 -13.72 -10.71
CA ALA A 550 -8.28 -12.53 -11.46
C ALA A 550 -6.75 -12.46 -11.60
N GLY A 551 -6.00 -12.81 -10.55
CA GLY A 551 -4.54 -12.90 -10.62
C GLY A 551 -4.03 -13.93 -11.64
N SER A 552 -4.72 -15.07 -11.78
CA SER A 552 -4.31 -16.17 -12.69
C SER A 552 -4.68 -15.98 -14.17
N VAL A 553 -5.50 -14.98 -14.50
CA VAL A 553 -6.02 -14.74 -15.87
C VAL A 553 -5.06 -13.89 -16.73
N ARG A 554 -4.07 -13.25 -16.12
CA ARG A 554 -3.26 -12.17 -16.73
C ARG A 554 -1.83 -12.58 -17.08
#